data_AF-A0A2V8AL71-F1
#
_entry.id   AF-A0A2V8AL71-F1
#
_cell.length_a   1.000
_cell.length_b   1.000
_cell.length_c   1.000
_cell.angle_alpha   90.00
_cell.angle_beta   90.00
_cell.angle_gamma   90.00
#
_symmetry.space_group_name_H-M   'P 1'
#
loop_
_entity.id
_entity.type
_entity.pdbx_description
1 polymer ?
#
loop_
_entity_poly.entity_id
_entity_poly.type
_entity_poly.pdbx_seq_one_letter_code
_entity_poly.pdbx_strand_id
1 'polypeptide(L)'
;MTAAQLLLSCAVLGLALASAPSVSAQTSPAGDYTAADIAYGGRLYDAQCTTCHGANGDAVGGVNLRSGTFRNAITDQDLARVITNGIQGTGMQAFKFDAAELAGIIAYLRNMNSFDRGSARLGDADRGRTLFNGKGGCTRCHRVLGQGSRVAPDLSDIGATRSAGSLLRSLTDPNSQMMPINRPVRAVRRDGTVVNGRRLNEDTYTVQLIDDQENLVSLTKSDLREYTILTVSPMPSFKDKFDPDELADVVAYLLSLKGR
;
A
#
# COMPACT_ATOMS: atom_id res chain seq x y z
N MET A 1 15.55 -30.78 76.40
CA MET A 1 15.49 -31.64 75.21
C MET A 1 14.32 -31.19 74.35
N THR A 2 14.53 -30.31 73.39
CA THR A 2 13.65 -30.09 72.22
C THR A 2 14.51 -29.48 71.13
N ALA A 3 14.51 -30.13 69.97
CA ALA A 3 15.44 -29.94 68.87
C ALA A 3 15.03 -28.76 67.99
N ALA A 4 15.97 -27.88 67.66
CA ALA A 4 15.81 -26.83 66.66
C ALA A 4 16.06 -27.42 65.26
N GLN A 5 15.01 -27.49 64.44
CA GLN A 5 15.08 -27.88 63.03
C GLN A 5 15.56 -26.70 62.17
N LEU A 6 16.73 -26.86 61.57
CA LEU A 6 17.24 -26.03 60.48
C LEU A 6 16.45 -26.38 59.19
N LEU A 7 15.70 -25.42 58.64
CA LEU A 7 15.12 -25.53 57.30
C LEU A 7 16.08 -24.90 56.28
N LEU A 8 16.72 -25.76 55.46
CA LEU A 8 17.44 -25.39 54.24
C LEU A 8 16.46 -24.76 53.25
N SER A 9 16.70 -23.50 52.87
CA SER A 9 16.00 -22.84 51.76
C SER A 9 16.90 -22.89 50.52
N CYS A 10 16.59 -23.76 49.56
CA CYS A 10 17.23 -23.78 48.25
C CYS A 10 16.76 -22.58 47.42
N ALA A 11 17.65 -21.62 47.16
CA ALA A 11 17.42 -20.54 46.20
C ALA A 11 17.58 -21.08 44.76
N VAL A 12 16.48 -21.16 44.02
CA VAL A 12 16.49 -21.46 42.59
C VAL A 12 16.79 -20.16 41.83
N LEU A 13 17.98 -20.07 41.25
CA LEU A 13 18.42 -18.96 40.42
C LEU A 13 17.83 -19.12 39.00
N GLY A 14 16.72 -18.42 38.73
CA GLY A 14 16.08 -18.40 37.41
C GLY A 14 16.87 -17.55 36.41
N LEU A 15 17.48 -18.20 35.43
CA LEU A 15 18.19 -17.57 34.31
C LEU A 15 17.17 -17.07 33.27
N ALA A 16 16.90 -15.75 33.25
CA ALA A 16 16.03 -15.13 32.27
C ALA A 16 16.75 -14.96 30.92
N LEU A 17 16.43 -15.80 29.94
CA LEU A 17 16.83 -15.58 28.55
C LEU A 17 15.96 -14.48 27.92
N ALA A 18 16.59 -13.34 27.61
CA ALA A 18 15.96 -12.28 26.82
C ALA A 18 15.78 -12.74 25.37
N SER A 19 14.53 -12.92 24.94
CA SER A 19 14.16 -13.23 23.57
C SER A 19 14.08 -11.94 22.76
N ALA A 20 14.91 -11.81 21.73
CA ALA A 20 14.80 -10.72 20.76
C ALA A 20 13.52 -10.88 19.91
N PRO A 21 12.80 -9.80 19.58
CA PRO A 21 11.62 -9.89 18.73
C PRO A 21 12.05 -10.23 17.31
N SER A 22 11.64 -11.41 16.83
CA SER A 22 11.75 -11.78 15.43
C SER A 22 10.82 -10.88 14.60
N VAL A 23 11.37 -10.21 13.60
CA VAL A 23 10.59 -9.53 12.55
C VAL A 23 9.79 -10.60 11.82
N SER A 24 8.51 -10.70 12.15
CA SER A 24 7.58 -11.58 11.45
C SER A 24 7.33 -10.98 10.07
N ALA A 25 7.80 -11.66 9.03
CA ALA A 25 7.39 -11.38 7.67
C ALA A 25 5.86 -11.53 7.62
N GLN A 26 5.13 -10.44 7.42
CA GLN A 26 3.67 -10.49 7.37
C GLN A 26 3.21 -11.35 6.18
N THR A 27 2.88 -12.60 6.47
CA THR A 27 1.94 -13.38 5.68
C THR A 27 0.59 -12.65 5.75
N SER A 28 0.22 -11.96 4.69
CA SER A 28 -1.16 -11.50 4.55
C SER A 28 -2.06 -12.73 4.50
N PRO A 29 -3.08 -12.87 5.37
CA PRO A 29 -4.00 -13.99 5.30
C PRO A 29 -4.69 -13.99 3.95
N ALA A 30 -4.79 -15.15 3.31
CA ALA A 30 -5.66 -15.36 2.16
C ALA A 30 -7.09 -14.99 2.57
N GLY A 31 -7.63 -13.87 2.06
CA GLY A 31 -8.99 -13.46 2.43
C GLY A 31 -9.48 -12.15 1.85
N ASP A 32 -8.72 -11.06 1.97
CA ASP A 32 -9.28 -9.72 1.71
C ASP A 32 -8.66 -9.06 0.46
N TYR A 33 -8.99 -9.60 -0.71
CA TYR A 33 -8.64 -8.98 -1.98
C TYR A 33 -9.69 -7.95 -2.39
N THR A 34 -9.27 -6.72 -2.68
CA THR A 34 -10.20 -5.70 -3.19
C THR A 34 -10.56 -5.96 -4.65
N ALA A 35 -11.75 -5.53 -5.09
CA ALA A 35 -12.14 -5.63 -6.49
C ALA A 35 -11.13 -4.95 -7.44
N ALA A 36 -10.48 -3.86 -7.01
CA ALA A 36 -9.46 -3.18 -7.80
C ALA A 36 -8.14 -3.97 -7.89
N ASP A 37 -7.73 -4.67 -6.83
CA ASP A 37 -6.57 -5.57 -6.85
C ASP A 37 -6.81 -6.74 -7.81
N ILE A 38 -8.01 -7.33 -7.75
CA ILE A 38 -8.43 -8.40 -8.66
C ILE A 38 -8.48 -7.89 -10.11
N ALA A 39 -9.03 -6.69 -10.36
CA ALA A 39 -9.05 -6.07 -11.68
C ALA A 39 -7.64 -5.77 -12.22
N TYR A 40 -6.75 -5.29 -11.36
CA TYR A 40 -5.36 -5.04 -11.72
C TYR A 40 -4.63 -6.33 -12.10
N GLY A 41 -4.78 -7.38 -11.29
CA GLY A 41 -4.26 -8.71 -11.59
C GLY A 41 -4.81 -9.29 -12.88
N GLY A 42 -6.10 -9.08 -13.17
CA GLY A 42 -6.72 -9.50 -14.42
C GLY A 42 -6.05 -8.88 -15.65
N ARG A 43 -5.70 -7.59 -15.60
CA ARG A 43 -4.96 -6.93 -16.70
C ARG A 43 -3.56 -7.50 -16.89
N LEU A 44 -2.85 -7.80 -15.80
CA LEU A 44 -1.53 -8.43 -15.87
C LEU A 44 -1.61 -9.86 -16.42
N TYR A 45 -2.61 -10.61 -15.98
CA TYR A 45 -2.92 -11.93 -16.49
C TYR A 45 -3.20 -11.89 -18.00
N ASP A 46 -3.94 -10.89 -18.46
CA ASP A 46 -4.22 -10.70 -19.88
C ASP A 46 -2.98 -10.44 -20.71
N ALA A 47 -2.07 -9.63 -20.19
CA ALA A 47 -0.85 -9.28 -20.88
C ALA A 47 0.17 -10.43 -20.94
N GLN A 48 0.26 -11.25 -19.88
CA GLN A 48 1.39 -12.16 -19.68
C GLN A 48 1.02 -13.65 -19.63
N CYS A 49 -0.21 -13.99 -19.29
CA CYS A 49 -0.60 -15.36 -18.94
C CYS A 49 -1.58 -15.99 -19.94
N THR A 50 -2.41 -15.18 -20.62
CA THR A 50 -3.45 -15.67 -21.54
C THR A 50 -2.90 -16.40 -22.76
N THR A 51 -1.69 -16.06 -23.22
CA THR A 51 -1.02 -16.73 -24.33
C THR A 51 -0.92 -18.24 -24.11
N CYS A 52 -0.69 -18.67 -22.87
CA CYS A 52 -0.56 -20.09 -22.53
C CYS A 52 -1.81 -20.64 -21.83
N HIS A 53 -2.37 -19.89 -20.86
CA HIS A 53 -3.46 -20.37 -20.01
C HIS A 53 -4.86 -20.05 -20.57
N GLY A 54 -4.95 -19.28 -21.66
CA GLY A 54 -6.22 -18.82 -22.22
C GLY A 54 -6.92 -17.78 -21.34
N ALA A 55 -7.93 -17.12 -21.88
CA ALA A 55 -8.70 -16.12 -21.12
C ALA A 55 -9.44 -16.74 -19.92
N ASN A 56 -9.82 -18.01 -20.02
CA ASN A 56 -10.55 -18.72 -18.96
C ASN A 56 -9.64 -19.52 -18.03
N GLY A 57 -8.31 -19.52 -18.23
CA GLY A 57 -7.38 -20.22 -17.35
C GLY A 57 -7.38 -21.74 -17.48
N ASP A 58 -7.94 -22.26 -18.56
CA ASP A 58 -8.20 -23.69 -18.82
C ASP A 58 -7.61 -24.18 -20.16
N ALA A 59 -6.78 -23.38 -20.84
CA ALA A 59 -6.19 -23.75 -22.13
C ALA A 59 -5.07 -24.81 -22.02
N VAL A 60 -4.54 -25.05 -20.82
CA VAL A 60 -3.51 -26.07 -20.58
C VAL A 60 -4.16 -27.31 -19.98
N GLY A 61 -4.01 -28.47 -20.64
CA GLY A 61 -4.58 -29.73 -20.20
C GLY A 61 -4.22 -30.08 -18.75
N GLY A 62 -5.24 -30.31 -17.91
CA GLY A 62 -5.07 -30.64 -16.49
C GLY A 62 -4.80 -29.45 -15.56
N VAL A 63 -4.74 -28.22 -16.10
CA VAL A 63 -4.62 -26.98 -15.33
C VAL A 63 -5.93 -26.20 -15.45
N ASN A 64 -6.54 -25.86 -14.31
CA ASN A 64 -7.71 -24.99 -14.26
C ASN A 64 -7.42 -23.88 -13.26
N LEU A 65 -7.04 -22.71 -13.74
CA LEU A 65 -6.79 -21.54 -12.90
C LEU A 65 -8.09 -20.88 -12.41
N ARG A 66 -9.19 -21.08 -13.15
CA ARG A 66 -10.50 -20.56 -12.77
C ARG A 66 -11.03 -21.19 -11.49
N SER A 67 -10.55 -22.36 -11.06
CA SER A 67 -11.01 -22.99 -9.81
C SER A 67 -10.76 -22.15 -8.55
N GLY A 68 -9.82 -21.18 -8.59
CA GLY A 68 -9.36 -20.42 -7.41
C GLY A 68 -8.60 -21.25 -6.36
N THR A 69 -8.51 -22.57 -6.59
CA THR A 69 -7.92 -23.56 -5.69
C THR A 69 -6.91 -24.40 -6.46
N PHE A 70 -5.66 -24.40 -5.99
CA PHE A 70 -4.54 -24.98 -6.73
C PHE A 70 -3.99 -26.19 -5.99
N ARG A 71 -3.86 -27.32 -6.68
CA ARG A 71 -3.33 -28.57 -6.11
C ARG A 71 -1.91 -28.41 -5.57
N ASN A 72 -1.09 -27.59 -6.22
CA ASN A 72 0.33 -27.42 -5.92
C ASN A 72 0.65 -26.06 -5.27
N ALA A 73 -0.36 -25.25 -4.97
CA ALA A 73 -0.19 -23.93 -4.36
C ALA A 73 -1.33 -23.60 -3.39
N ILE A 74 -1.12 -23.94 -2.12
CA ILE A 74 -2.15 -23.80 -1.08
C ILE A 74 -2.17 -22.36 -0.59
N THR A 75 -1.00 -21.75 -0.40
CA THR A 75 -0.83 -20.37 0.08
C THR A 75 -0.50 -19.39 -1.05
N ASP A 76 -0.68 -18.10 -0.79
CA ASP A 76 -0.31 -17.05 -1.75
C ASP A 76 1.20 -16.98 -1.98
N GLN A 77 1.99 -17.36 -0.96
CA GLN A 77 3.43 -17.52 -1.10
C GLN A 77 3.79 -18.70 -2.03
N ASP A 78 2.97 -19.74 -2.08
CA ASP A 78 3.17 -20.84 -3.03
C ASP A 78 2.89 -20.38 -4.46
N LEU A 79 1.79 -19.64 -4.68
CA LEU A 79 1.49 -19.04 -5.98
C LEU A 79 2.59 -18.08 -6.42
N ALA A 80 3.07 -17.24 -5.50
CA ALA A 80 4.20 -16.34 -5.74
C ALA A 80 5.41 -17.12 -6.26
N ARG A 81 5.81 -18.20 -5.58
CA ARG A 81 6.95 -19.03 -5.98
C ARG A 81 6.75 -19.71 -7.34
N VAL A 82 5.56 -20.23 -7.61
CA VAL A 82 5.24 -20.87 -8.90
C VAL A 82 5.35 -19.86 -10.04
N ILE A 83 4.85 -18.63 -9.85
CA ILE A 83 4.92 -17.58 -10.86
C ILE A 83 6.37 -17.11 -11.07
N THR A 84 7.13 -16.89 -9.99
CA THR A 84 8.48 -16.34 -10.09
C THR A 84 9.52 -17.35 -10.57
N ASN A 85 9.36 -18.62 -10.23
CA ASN A 85 10.33 -19.66 -10.54
C ASN A 85 9.91 -20.53 -11.73
N GLY A 86 8.64 -20.49 -12.11
CA GLY A 86 8.04 -21.45 -13.03
C GLY A 86 7.96 -22.84 -12.41
N ILE A 87 7.64 -23.83 -13.26
CA ILE A 87 7.62 -25.24 -12.88
C ILE A 87 8.57 -26.00 -13.79
N GLN A 88 9.68 -26.47 -13.21
CA GLN A 88 10.70 -27.23 -13.93
C GLN A 88 10.11 -28.47 -14.60
N GLY A 89 10.51 -28.73 -15.85
CA GLY A 89 10.01 -29.86 -16.64
C GLY A 89 8.63 -29.63 -17.26
N THR A 90 8.09 -28.40 -17.19
CA THR A 90 6.83 -28.01 -17.84
C THR A 90 7.03 -26.75 -18.70
N GLY A 91 5.99 -26.34 -19.45
CA GLY A 91 5.98 -25.08 -20.18
C GLY A 91 5.73 -23.82 -19.33
N MET A 92 5.51 -23.97 -18.01
CA MET A 92 5.33 -22.84 -17.11
C MET A 92 6.68 -22.20 -16.76
N GLN A 93 7.06 -21.19 -17.54
CA GLN A 93 8.30 -20.44 -17.36
C GLN A 93 8.27 -19.50 -16.15
N ALA A 94 9.45 -19.04 -15.73
CA ALA A 94 9.62 -18.03 -14.69
C ALA A 94 9.26 -16.63 -15.19
N PHE A 95 8.48 -15.88 -14.40
CA PHE A 95 8.14 -14.49 -14.69
C PHE A 95 8.74 -13.56 -13.63
N LYS A 96 9.18 -12.38 -14.07
CA LYS A 96 9.68 -11.33 -13.17
C LYS A 96 8.60 -10.27 -12.99
N PHE A 97 8.14 -10.14 -11.76
CA PHE A 97 7.16 -9.14 -11.33
C PHE A 97 7.67 -8.43 -10.09
N ASP A 98 7.29 -7.18 -9.92
CA ASP A 98 7.45 -6.51 -8.63
C ASP A 98 6.44 -7.07 -7.59
N ALA A 99 6.58 -6.65 -6.34
CA ALA A 99 5.74 -7.15 -5.25
C ALA A 99 4.24 -6.80 -5.43
N ALA A 100 3.92 -5.67 -6.06
CA ALA A 100 2.54 -5.23 -6.26
C ALA A 100 1.89 -5.94 -7.46
N GLU A 101 2.64 -6.13 -8.54
CA GLU A 101 2.24 -6.93 -9.70
C GLU A 101 1.95 -8.37 -9.30
N LEU A 102 2.86 -8.99 -8.54
CA LEU A 102 2.70 -10.37 -8.08
C LEU A 102 1.49 -10.52 -7.16
N ALA A 103 1.31 -9.61 -6.22
CA ALA A 103 0.13 -9.58 -5.35
C ALA A 103 -1.17 -9.42 -6.14
N GLY A 104 -1.18 -8.55 -7.17
CA GLY A 104 -2.32 -8.38 -8.07
C GLY A 104 -2.67 -9.66 -8.82
N ILE A 105 -1.68 -10.30 -9.46
CA ILE A 105 -1.89 -11.56 -10.19
C ILE A 105 -2.46 -12.64 -9.25
N ILE A 106 -1.90 -12.78 -8.04
CA ILE A 106 -2.40 -13.73 -7.04
C ILE A 106 -3.85 -13.41 -6.65
N ALA A 107 -4.16 -12.13 -6.38
CA ALA A 107 -5.51 -11.68 -6.08
C ALA A 107 -6.50 -12.09 -7.17
N TYR A 108 -6.12 -11.89 -8.43
CA TYR A 108 -6.92 -12.30 -9.57
C TYR A 108 -7.09 -13.81 -9.67
N LEU A 109 -6.00 -14.58 -9.58
CA LEU A 109 -6.03 -16.03 -9.66
C LEU A 109 -6.92 -16.66 -8.56
N ARG A 110 -6.88 -16.11 -7.34
CA ARG A 110 -7.72 -16.57 -6.22
C ARG A 110 -9.21 -16.29 -6.42
N ASN A 111 -9.56 -15.28 -7.22
CA ASN A 111 -10.94 -14.83 -7.44
C ASN A 111 -11.41 -15.04 -8.88
N MET A 112 -10.69 -15.79 -9.71
CA MET A 112 -10.97 -15.92 -11.14
C MET A 112 -12.31 -16.60 -11.44
N ASN A 113 -12.86 -17.41 -10.51
CA ASN A 113 -14.21 -18.00 -10.63
C ASN A 113 -15.34 -16.99 -10.40
N SER A 114 -15.15 -16.08 -9.45
CA SER A 114 -16.18 -15.18 -8.92
C SER A 114 -16.06 -13.76 -9.48
N PHE A 115 -14.93 -13.44 -10.09
CA PHE A 115 -14.69 -12.16 -10.72
C PHE A 115 -15.15 -12.16 -12.17
N ASP A 116 -16.24 -11.44 -12.45
CA ASP A 116 -16.63 -11.14 -13.81
C ASP A 116 -15.67 -10.09 -14.39
N ARG A 117 -14.87 -10.54 -15.38
CA ARG A 117 -13.89 -9.73 -16.10
C ARG A 117 -14.52 -8.57 -16.86
N GLY A 118 -15.79 -8.71 -17.27
CA GLY A 118 -16.60 -7.64 -17.86
C GLY A 118 -17.17 -6.67 -16.82
N SER A 119 -17.31 -7.12 -15.56
CA SER A 119 -17.72 -6.28 -14.42
C SER A 119 -16.55 -5.75 -13.60
N ALA A 120 -15.30 -5.99 -14.03
CA ALA A 120 -14.12 -5.30 -13.53
C ALA A 120 -14.28 -3.83 -13.86
N ARG A 121 -15.06 -3.12 -13.04
CA ARG A 121 -15.54 -1.76 -13.26
C ARG A 121 -14.34 -0.90 -13.60
N LEU A 122 -14.12 -0.69 -14.90
CA LEU A 122 -13.26 0.34 -15.41
C LEU A 122 -13.97 1.61 -14.97
N GLY A 123 -13.53 2.16 -13.84
CA GLY A 123 -14.10 3.40 -13.34
C GLY A 123 -14.13 4.43 -14.46
N ASP A 124 -15.15 5.28 -14.42
CA ASP A 124 -15.28 6.39 -15.34
C ASP A 124 -14.32 7.49 -14.89
N ALA A 125 -13.29 7.76 -15.68
CA ALA A 125 -12.27 8.75 -15.34
C ALA A 125 -12.82 10.18 -15.27
N ASP A 126 -13.86 10.52 -16.05
CA ASP A 126 -14.48 11.84 -16.01
C ASP A 126 -15.35 12.02 -14.77
N ARG A 127 -16.10 10.97 -14.40
CA ARG A 127 -16.81 10.92 -13.11
C ARG A 127 -15.82 10.96 -11.94
N GLY A 128 -14.71 10.23 -12.06
CA GLY A 128 -13.62 10.21 -11.10
C GLY A 128 -12.99 11.58 -10.89
N ARG A 129 -12.77 12.34 -11.98
CA ARG A 129 -12.30 13.72 -11.91
C ARG A 129 -13.30 14.62 -11.19
N THR A 130 -14.59 14.43 -11.44
CA THR A 130 -15.65 15.19 -10.78
C THR A 130 -15.68 14.91 -9.28
N LEU A 131 -15.56 13.63 -8.89
CA LEU A 131 -15.46 13.21 -7.48
C LEU A 131 -14.20 13.76 -6.83
N PHE A 132 -13.05 13.68 -7.50
CA PHE A 132 -11.76 14.20 -7.02
C PHE A 132 -11.83 15.70 -6.71
N ASN A 133 -12.44 16.49 -7.60
CA ASN A 133 -12.58 17.94 -7.42
C ASN A 133 -13.68 18.33 -6.43
N GLY A 134 -14.78 17.55 -6.38
CA GLY A 134 -15.97 17.84 -5.59
C GLY A 134 -15.99 17.10 -4.26
N LYS A 135 -16.73 15.97 -4.23
CA LYS A 135 -17.02 15.18 -3.02
C LYS A 135 -15.75 14.73 -2.28
N GLY A 136 -14.70 14.37 -3.01
CA GLY A 136 -13.41 13.99 -2.45
C GLY A 136 -12.60 15.17 -1.91
N GLY A 137 -12.82 16.37 -2.45
CA GLY A 137 -12.08 17.57 -2.06
C GLY A 137 -10.56 17.43 -2.19
N CYS A 138 -10.09 16.56 -3.09
CA CYS A 138 -8.69 16.16 -3.18
C CYS A 138 -7.80 17.34 -3.56
N THR A 139 -8.32 18.28 -4.36
CA THR A 139 -7.64 19.52 -4.78
C THR A 139 -7.34 20.49 -3.64
N ARG A 140 -7.97 20.33 -2.47
CA ARG A 140 -7.66 21.15 -1.28
C ARG A 140 -6.26 20.88 -0.73
N CYS A 141 -5.69 19.72 -1.04
CA CYS A 141 -4.36 19.33 -0.58
C CYS A 141 -3.45 18.95 -1.74
N HIS A 142 -3.95 18.19 -2.70
CA HIS A 142 -3.19 17.70 -3.85
C HIS A 142 -3.32 18.65 -5.04
N ARG A 143 -2.25 18.71 -5.82
CA ARG A 143 -2.28 19.34 -7.14
C ARG A 143 -2.26 18.31 -8.26
N VAL A 144 -2.82 18.70 -9.40
CA VAL A 144 -2.75 18.00 -10.69
C VAL A 144 -2.59 19.04 -11.79
N LEU A 145 -1.55 18.90 -12.61
CA LEU A 145 -1.21 19.79 -13.73
C LEU A 145 -1.21 21.27 -13.33
N GLY A 146 -0.62 21.56 -12.17
CA GLY A 146 -0.54 22.92 -11.62
C GLY A 146 -1.83 23.46 -10.97
N GLN A 147 -2.92 22.70 -10.95
CA GLN A 147 -4.18 23.07 -10.30
C GLN A 147 -4.34 22.37 -8.95
N GLY A 148 -4.75 23.11 -7.92
CA GLY A 148 -4.91 22.59 -6.55
C GLY A 148 -3.77 23.01 -5.62
N SER A 149 -3.85 22.56 -4.38
CA SER A 149 -2.94 22.98 -3.32
C SER A 149 -1.54 22.36 -3.41
N ARG A 150 -0.58 23.03 -2.80
CA ARG A 150 0.81 22.58 -2.68
C ARG A 150 1.10 21.81 -1.40
N VAL A 151 0.15 21.73 -0.47
CA VAL A 151 0.33 21.11 0.85
C VAL A 151 0.66 19.62 0.74
N ALA A 152 0.03 18.88 -0.17
CA ALA A 152 0.29 17.46 -0.42
C ALA A 152 1.10 17.23 -1.71
N PRO A 153 1.58 15.98 -1.96
CA PRO A 153 2.29 15.65 -3.19
C PRO A 153 1.48 15.93 -4.46
N ASP A 154 2.21 16.27 -5.52
CA ASP A 154 1.65 16.38 -6.87
C ASP A 154 1.26 14.99 -7.38
N LEU A 155 0.07 14.89 -7.99
CA LEU A 155 -0.48 13.65 -8.53
C LEU A 155 -0.50 13.62 -10.07
N SER A 156 0.11 14.60 -10.73
CA SER A 156 0.10 14.76 -12.20
C SER A 156 0.58 13.55 -12.98
N ASP A 157 1.47 12.74 -12.41
CA ASP A 157 2.09 11.55 -13.01
C ASP A 157 1.82 10.27 -12.20
N ILE A 158 0.89 10.32 -11.23
CA ILE A 158 0.69 9.21 -10.29
C ILE A 158 0.26 7.90 -10.99
N GLY A 159 -0.47 8.01 -12.09
CA GLY A 159 -0.90 6.88 -12.92
C GLY A 159 0.21 6.25 -13.76
N ALA A 160 1.37 6.90 -13.87
CA ALA A 160 2.57 6.31 -14.45
C ALA A 160 3.41 5.56 -13.40
N THR A 161 3.26 5.87 -12.12
CA THR A 161 4.12 5.36 -11.04
C THR A 161 3.42 4.43 -10.05
N ARG A 162 2.08 4.38 -10.06
CA ARG A 162 1.27 3.58 -9.12
C ARG A 162 0.27 2.69 -9.83
N SER A 163 0.04 1.52 -9.24
CA SER A 163 -1.01 0.59 -9.66
C SER A 163 -2.38 0.97 -9.08
N ALA A 164 -3.45 0.47 -9.71
CA ALA A 164 -4.83 0.69 -9.25
C ALA A 164 -5.05 0.26 -7.80
N GLY A 165 -4.50 -0.90 -7.41
CA GLY A 165 -4.58 -1.42 -6.05
C GLY A 165 -3.83 -0.56 -5.03
N SER A 166 -2.65 -0.03 -5.38
CA SER A 166 -1.89 0.88 -4.51
C SER A 166 -2.63 2.21 -4.32
N LEU A 167 -3.25 2.73 -5.38
CA LEU A 167 -4.08 3.94 -5.32
C LEU A 167 -5.32 3.72 -4.45
N LEU A 168 -6.04 2.60 -4.64
CA LEU A 168 -7.20 2.26 -3.82
C LEU A 168 -6.83 2.12 -2.34
N ARG A 169 -5.75 1.40 -2.03
CA ARG A 169 -5.24 1.29 -0.65
C ARG A 169 -4.86 2.64 -0.06
N SER A 170 -4.24 3.52 -0.84
CA SER A 170 -3.91 4.87 -0.38
C SER A 170 -5.16 5.70 -0.08
N LEU A 171 -6.27 5.48 -0.81
CA LEU A 171 -7.55 6.14 -0.56
C LEU A 171 -8.29 5.58 0.67
N THR A 172 -8.23 4.27 0.91
CA THR A 172 -8.99 3.61 1.99
C THR A 172 -8.20 3.47 3.30
N ASP A 173 -6.88 3.34 3.22
CA ASP A 173 -5.93 3.29 4.35
C ASP A 173 -4.67 4.12 4.02
N PRO A 174 -4.74 5.45 4.17
CA PRO A 174 -3.64 6.35 3.81
C PRO A 174 -2.39 6.21 4.70
N ASN A 175 -2.47 5.48 5.83
CA ASN A 175 -1.32 5.23 6.71
C ASN A 175 -0.51 4.01 6.24
N SER A 176 -1.18 2.99 5.68
CA SER A 176 -0.56 1.71 5.35
C SER A 176 0.60 1.78 4.36
N GLN A 177 0.58 2.74 3.43
CA GLN A 177 1.56 2.84 2.33
C GLN A 177 2.34 4.17 2.36
N MET A 178 2.34 4.89 3.49
CA MET A 178 3.01 6.19 3.58
C MET A 178 4.54 6.04 3.55
N MET A 179 5.15 6.43 2.43
CA MET A 179 6.60 6.46 2.28
C MET A 179 7.24 7.47 3.24
N PRO A 180 8.46 7.22 3.76
CA PRO A 180 9.15 8.13 4.68
C PRO A 180 9.29 9.57 4.18
N ILE A 181 9.49 9.76 2.87
CA ILE A 181 9.60 11.09 2.25
C ILE A 181 8.28 11.89 2.31
N ASN A 182 7.14 11.20 2.38
CA ASN A 182 5.81 11.80 2.41
C ASN A 182 5.28 12.03 3.84
N ARG A 183 6.04 11.63 4.87
CA ARG A 183 5.64 11.85 6.26
C ARG A 183 5.65 13.34 6.59
N PRO A 184 4.56 13.90 7.14
CA PRO A 184 4.56 15.29 7.56
C PRO A 184 5.44 15.48 8.78
N VAL A 185 5.85 16.72 8.97
CA VAL A 185 6.72 17.15 10.06
C VAL A 185 5.93 18.08 10.95
N ARG A 186 6.10 17.90 12.26
CA ARG A 186 5.71 18.85 13.29
C ARG A 186 6.96 19.41 13.96
N ALA A 187 7.17 20.72 13.82
CA ALA A 187 8.27 21.44 14.42
C ALA A 187 7.74 22.45 15.43
N VAL A 188 8.37 22.53 16.60
CA VAL A 188 8.02 23.50 17.64
C VAL A 188 9.22 24.40 17.88
N ARG A 189 9.07 25.70 17.63
CA ARG A 189 10.12 26.70 17.85
C ARG A 189 10.34 26.96 19.34
N ARG A 190 11.48 27.55 19.70
CA ARG A 190 11.79 27.96 21.08
C ARG A 190 10.79 28.96 21.66
N ASP A 191 10.20 29.82 20.83
CA ASP A 191 9.14 30.76 21.21
C ASP A 191 7.77 30.09 21.45
N GLY A 192 7.66 28.78 21.20
CA GLY A 192 6.43 28.00 21.35
C GLY A 192 5.58 27.88 20.09
N THR A 193 5.91 28.59 19.01
CA THR A 193 5.20 28.51 17.73
C THR A 193 5.31 27.11 17.14
N VAL A 194 4.17 26.54 16.72
CA VAL A 194 4.10 25.23 16.08
C VAL A 194 3.99 25.40 14.57
N VAL A 195 4.82 24.70 13.82
CA VAL A 195 4.78 24.62 12.37
C VAL A 195 4.56 23.16 11.98
N ASN A 196 3.42 22.89 11.36
CA ASN A 196 3.15 21.61 10.70
C ASN A 196 3.32 21.79 9.20
N GLY A 197 3.82 20.77 8.51
CA GLY A 197 3.93 20.86 7.07
C GLY A 197 4.52 19.63 6.41
N ARG A 198 4.46 19.63 5.08
CA ARG A 198 5.12 18.64 4.25
C ARG A 198 6.56 19.05 4.04
N ARG A 199 7.48 18.14 4.36
CA ARG A 199 8.92 18.36 4.16
C ARG A 199 9.27 18.36 2.67
N LEU A 200 10.00 19.39 2.25
CA LEU A 200 10.52 19.56 0.91
C LEU A 200 11.99 19.17 0.82
N ASN A 201 12.78 19.61 1.81
CA ASN A 201 14.20 19.33 1.90
C ASN A 201 14.64 19.36 3.37
N GLU A 202 15.69 18.62 3.69
CA GLU A 202 16.28 18.61 5.03
C GLU A 202 17.78 18.33 4.93
N ASP A 203 18.57 19.21 5.53
CA ASP A 203 20.03 19.06 5.64
C ASP A 203 20.43 18.99 7.13
N THR A 204 21.73 19.03 7.42
CA THR A 204 22.27 18.96 8.79
C THR A 204 21.75 20.07 9.69
N TYR A 205 21.47 21.26 9.15
CA TYR A 205 21.16 22.47 9.90
C TYR A 205 19.73 22.97 9.69
N THR A 206 19.14 22.74 8.52
CA THR A 206 17.85 23.29 8.14
C THR A 206 16.85 22.23 7.73
N VAL A 207 15.57 22.56 7.88
CA VAL A 207 14.46 21.83 7.29
C VAL A 207 13.57 22.83 6.55
N GLN A 208 13.28 22.52 5.29
CA GLN A 208 12.39 23.30 4.43
C GLN A 208 11.06 22.57 4.33
N LEU A 209 9.99 23.27 4.66
CA LEU A 209 8.63 22.76 4.70
C LEU A 209 7.73 23.62 3.80
N ILE A 210 6.62 23.05 3.37
CA ILE A 210 5.43 23.82 3.03
C ILE A 210 4.41 23.61 4.15
N ASP A 211 3.96 24.71 4.75
CA ASP A 211 2.97 24.66 5.83
C ASP A 211 1.54 24.49 5.30
N ASP A 212 0.58 24.34 6.22
CA ASP A 212 -0.84 24.15 5.91
C ASP A 212 -1.48 25.37 5.20
N GLN A 213 -0.79 26.51 5.17
CA GLN A 213 -1.20 27.74 4.48
C GLN A 213 -0.45 27.94 3.15
N GLU A 214 0.26 26.91 2.67
CA GLU A 214 1.09 26.93 1.46
C GLU A 214 2.33 27.85 1.51
N ASN A 215 2.73 28.31 2.69
CA ASN A 215 3.96 29.07 2.82
C ASN A 215 5.18 28.15 2.79
N LEU A 216 6.21 28.58 2.07
CA LEU A 216 7.53 27.97 2.16
C LEU A 216 8.22 28.46 3.44
N VAL A 217 8.47 27.53 4.36
CA VAL A 217 9.09 27.83 5.65
C VAL A 217 10.43 27.11 5.73
N SER A 218 11.51 27.87 5.90
CA SER A 218 12.81 27.32 6.27
C SER A 218 13.00 27.46 7.77
N LEU A 219 13.28 26.36 8.46
CA LEU A 219 13.51 26.31 9.90
C LEU A 219 14.93 25.87 10.18
N THR A 220 15.66 26.65 10.99
CA THR A 220 16.94 26.24 11.55
C THR A 220 16.70 25.28 12.70
N LYS A 221 17.31 24.10 12.67
CA LYS A 221 17.11 23.04 13.68
C LYS A 221 17.55 23.47 15.08
N SER A 222 18.54 24.36 15.21
CA SER A 222 18.98 24.92 16.50
C SER A 222 17.91 25.75 17.21
N ASP A 223 16.98 26.31 16.44
CA ASP A 223 15.91 27.20 16.91
C ASP A 223 14.63 26.41 17.24
N LEU A 224 14.66 25.10 17.03
CA LEU A 224 13.59 24.17 17.36
C LEU A 224 13.79 23.62 18.77
N ARG A 225 12.71 23.64 19.54
CA ARG A 225 12.56 22.91 20.80
C ARG A 225 12.18 21.45 20.55
N GLU A 226 11.37 21.19 19.52
CA GLU A 226 10.92 19.85 19.15
C GLU A 226 10.89 19.73 17.62
N TYR A 227 11.28 18.56 17.11
CA TYR A 227 11.20 18.21 15.70
C TYR A 227 10.76 16.75 15.57
N THR A 228 9.54 16.54 15.07
CA THR A 228 8.90 15.22 15.05
C THR A 228 8.44 14.89 13.64
N ILE A 229 8.88 13.73 13.14
CA ILE A 229 8.36 13.13 11.91
C ILE A 229 7.14 12.30 12.28
N LEU A 230 5.97 12.70 11.80
CA LEU A 230 4.72 12.02 12.14
C LEU A 230 4.57 10.73 11.33
N THR A 231 3.91 9.74 11.93
CA THR A 231 3.59 8.44 11.29
C THR A 231 2.14 8.34 10.85
N VAL A 232 1.34 9.39 11.10
CA VAL A 232 -0.07 9.48 10.70
C VAL A 232 -0.19 10.45 9.52
N SER A 233 -0.88 10.00 8.48
CA SER A 233 -1.17 10.77 7.29
C SER A 233 -2.26 11.82 7.56
N PRO A 234 -2.10 13.07 7.09
CA PRO A 234 -3.16 14.07 7.11
C PRO A 234 -4.28 13.78 6.10
N MET A 235 -4.02 12.88 5.14
CA MET A 235 -5.02 12.45 4.17
C MET A 235 -6.12 11.66 4.89
N PRO A 236 -7.41 12.05 4.75
CA PRO A 236 -8.49 11.29 5.36
C PRO A 236 -8.68 9.96 4.63
N SER A 237 -9.19 8.95 5.34
CA SER A 237 -9.71 7.74 4.68
C SER A 237 -11.02 8.05 3.95
N PHE A 238 -11.18 7.44 2.79
CA PHE A 238 -12.38 7.51 1.97
C PHE A 238 -13.18 6.19 1.97
N LYS A 239 -12.77 5.19 2.76
CA LYS A 239 -13.43 3.87 2.82
C LYS A 239 -14.94 3.95 3.06
N ASP A 240 -15.36 4.86 3.93
CA ASP A 240 -16.77 5.03 4.30
C ASP A 240 -17.39 6.30 3.68
N LYS A 241 -16.64 7.01 2.83
CA LYS A 241 -17.10 8.25 2.16
C LYS A 241 -17.48 8.03 0.71
N PHE A 242 -16.82 7.09 0.06
CA PHE A 242 -17.10 6.68 -1.31
C PHE A 242 -17.65 5.26 -1.32
N ASP A 243 -18.66 5.05 -2.15
CA ASP A 243 -19.07 3.69 -2.48
C ASP A 243 -18.03 3.01 -3.43
N PRO A 244 -18.15 1.70 -3.68
CA PRO A 244 -17.19 0.99 -4.53
C PRO A 244 -17.07 1.54 -5.97
N ASP A 245 -18.14 2.10 -6.52
CA ASP A 245 -18.17 2.62 -7.88
C ASP A 245 -17.47 3.98 -7.91
N GLU A 246 -17.75 4.85 -6.94
CA GLU A 246 -17.05 6.12 -6.76
C GLU A 246 -15.54 5.94 -6.53
N LEU A 247 -15.15 4.92 -5.73
CA LEU A 247 -13.74 4.58 -5.53
C LEU A 247 -13.09 4.12 -6.84
N ALA A 248 -13.76 3.28 -7.61
CA ALA A 248 -13.26 2.81 -8.90
C ALA A 248 -13.05 3.98 -9.88
N ASP A 249 -13.99 4.94 -9.91
CA ASP A 249 -13.91 6.12 -10.77
C ASP A 249 -12.72 7.02 -10.40
N VAL A 250 -12.55 7.32 -9.11
CA VAL A 250 -11.41 8.14 -8.65
C VAL A 250 -10.10 7.44 -8.99
N VAL A 251 -10.00 6.12 -8.80
CA VAL A 251 -8.82 5.35 -9.19
C VAL A 251 -8.61 5.40 -10.70
N ALA A 252 -9.65 5.29 -11.52
CA ALA A 252 -9.54 5.40 -12.97
C ALA A 252 -9.04 6.78 -13.42
N TYR A 253 -9.53 7.86 -12.79
CA TYR A 253 -9.02 9.20 -13.02
C TYR A 253 -7.53 9.30 -12.67
N LEU A 254 -7.12 8.85 -11.48
CA LEU A 254 -5.71 8.89 -11.05
C LEU A 254 -4.80 8.08 -11.98
N LEU A 255 -5.25 6.93 -12.49
CA LEU A 255 -4.51 6.13 -13.48
C LEU A 255 -4.35 6.82 -14.85
N SER A 256 -5.24 7.76 -15.17
CA SER A 256 -5.13 8.55 -16.41
C SER A 256 -4.04 9.64 -16.34
N LEU A 257 -3.59 10.01 -15.13
CA LEU A 257 -2.61 11.06 -14.90
C LEU A 257 -1.18 10.53 -15.11
N LYS A 258 -0.56 10.89 -16.24
CA LYS A 258 0.76 10.37 -16.68
C LYS A 258 1.78 11.46 -17.05
N GLY A 259 1.66 12.66 -16.47
CA GLY A 259 2.70 13.70 -16.52
C GLY A 259 2.94 14.34 -17.88
N ARG A 260 1.88 14.66 -18.64
CA ARG A 260 1.99 15.37 -19.93
C ARG A 260 2.70 16.72 -19.80
#